data_AF-A0A945R275-F1
#
_entry.id   AF-A0A945R275-F1
#
_cell.length_a   1.000
_cell.length_b   1.000
_cell.length_c   1.000
_cell.angle_alpha   90.00
_cell.angle_beta   90.00
_cell.angle_gamma   90.00
#
_symmetry.space_group_name_H-M   'P 1'
#
loop_
_entity.id
_entity.type
_entity.pdbx_description
1 polymer ?
#
loop_
_entity_poly.entity_id
_entity_poly.type
_entity_poly.pdbx_seq_one_letter_code
_entity_poly.pdbx_strand_id
1 'polypeptide(L)'
;SSYSVKAMTQWAAGWQRKNWTRGKNEVLANAELIKKMYACFVQLPADLSIIHVKGHSGVEGNELADRMCFIAMRDKVTEFEEYAGNESIEGLLALSND
;
A
#
# COMPACT_ATOMS: atom_id res chain seq x y z
N SER A 1 -0.78 5.00 -3.10
CA SER A 1 -1.21 6.11 -2.22
C SER A 1 -0.05 7.05 -1.92
N SER A 2 -0.31 8.37 -1.85
CA SER A 2 0.68 9.41 -1.52
C SER A 2 1.32 9.20 -0.14
N TYR A 3 0.53 8.73 0.84
CA TYR A 3 1.04 8.47 2.20
C TYR A 3 2.13 7.39 2.19
N SER A 4 1.86 6.24 1.57
CA SER A 4 2.81 5.13 1.50
C SER A 4 4.09 5.51 0.75
N VAL A 5 3.95 6.22 -0.37
CA VAL A 5 5.10 6.70 -1.16
C VAL A 5 5.98 7.62 -0.33
N LYS A 6 5.41 8.64 0.32
CA LYS A 6 6.18 9.57 1.17
C LYS A 6 6.75 8.89 2.41
N ALA A 7 6.02 7.95 3.01
CA ALA A 7 6.51 7.18 4.14
C ALA A 7 7.81 6.44 3.78
N MET A 8 7.84 5.74 2.65
CA MET A 8 9.01 4.96 2.25
C MET A 8 10.16 5.84 1.73
N THR A 9 9.85 6.88 0.95
CA THR A 9 10.88 7.64 0.21
C THR A 9 11.38 8.90 0.92
N GLN A 10 10.61 9.48 1.85
CA GLN A 10 10.92 10.79 2.46
C GLN A 10 11.05 10.73 3.99
N TRP A 11 10.21 9.93 4.66
CA TRP A 11 10.05 10.05 6.11
C TRP A 11 10.68 8.93 6.92
N ALA A 12 10.54 7.67 6.49
CA ALA A 12 10.91 6.51 7.29
C ALA A 12 12.41 6.49 7.67
N ALA A 13 13.30 6.90 6.77
CA ALA A 13 14.73 7.05 7.10
C ALA A 13 14.96 8.01 8.28
N GLY A 14 14.24 9.14 8.31
CA GLY A 14 14.31 10.11 9.39
C GLY A 14 13.70 9.60 10.69
N TRP A 15 12.57 8.89 10.60
CA TRP A 15 11.94 8.26 11.75
C TRP A 15 12.80 7.16 12.34
N GLN A 16 13.40 6.30 11.52
CA GLN A 16 14.32 5.24 11.98
C GLN A 16 15.49 5.82 12.78
N ARG A 17 16.12 6.91 12.31
CA ARG A 17 17.20 7.60 13.05
C ARG A 17 16.73 8.18 14.38
N LYS A 18 15.46 8.52 14.51
CA LYS A 18 14.82 9.06 15.72
C LYS A 18 14.07 7.98 16.50
N ASN A 19 14.45 6.71 16.38
CA ASN A 19 13.78 5.60 17.07
C ASN A 19 12.25 5.59 16.90
N TRP A 20 11.79 5.90 15.68
CA TRP A 20 10.40 5.89 15.25
C TRP A 20 9.46 6.85 16.00
N THR A 21 9.97 7.98 16.49
CA THR A 21 9.16 9.08 17.03
C THR A 21 9.02 10.26 16.05
N ARG A 22 7.91 10.99 16.16
CA ARG A 22 7.72 12.30 15.51
C ARG A 22 8.42 13.45 16.26
N GLY A 23 8.95 13.18 17.46
CA GLY A 23 9.39 14.22 18.39
C GLY A 23 8.21 14.86 19.12
N LYS A 24 8.49 15.68 20.13
CA LYS A 24 7.47 16.40 20.95
C LYS A 24 6.38 15.50 21.55
N ASN A 25 6.71 14.25 21.91
CA ASN A 25 5.79 13.25 22.46
C ASN A 25 4.60 12.87 21.55
N GLU A 26 4.68 13.14 20.24
CA GLU A 26 3.64 12.70 19.30
C GLU A 26 3.81 11.24 18.88
N VAL A 27 2.72 10.48 18.94
CA VAL A 27 2.65 9.10 18.48
C VAL A 27 2.71 9.04 16.95
N LEU A 28 3.58 8.20 16.42
CA LEU A 28 3.65 7.94 14.99
C LEU A 28 2.56 6.93 14.60
N ALA A 29 1.53 7.39 13.91
CA ALA A 29 0.47 6.52 13.40
C ALA A 29 1.04 5.41 12.49
N ASN A 30 0.58 4.18 12.68
CA ASN A 30 1.00 2.99 11.92
C ASN A 30 2.49 2.63 12.05
N ALA A 31 3.15 3.00 13.15
CA ALA A 31 4.59 2.81 13.33
C ALA A 31 5.05 1.37 13.06
N GLU A 32 4.35 0.37 13.62
CA GLU A 32 4.71 -1.03 13.44
C GLU A 32 4.60 -1.49 11.98
N LEU A 33 3.58 -1.04 11.26
CA LEU A 33 3.42 -1.35 9.83
C LEU A 33 4.53 -0.69 9.01
N ILE A 34 4.80 0.60 9.25
CA ILE A 34 5.83 1.36 8.53
C ILE A 34 7.22 0.77 8.77
N LYS A 35 7.54 0.36 10.01
CA LYS A 35 8.80 -0.33 10.36
C LYS A 35 9.00 -1.57 9.49
N LYS A 36 7.99 -2.44 9.43
CA LYS A 36 8.03 -3.67 8.64
C LYS A 36 8.19 -3.37 7.14
N MET A 37 7.38 -2.45 6.62
CA MET A 37 7.45 -2.06 5.20
C MET A 37 8.82 -1.46 4.84
N TYR A 38 9.35 -0.58 5.68
CA TYR A 38 10.62 0.08 5.42
C TYR A 38 11.80 -0.89 5.48
N ALA A 39 11.77 -1.88 6.37
CA ALA A 39 12.77 -2.94 6.42
C ALA A 39 12.84 -3.75 5.12
N CYS A 40 11.70 -4.02 4.48
CA CYS A 40 11.67 -4.65 3.16
C CYS A 40 12.12 -3.66 2.06
N PHE A 41 11.66 -2.42 2.12
CA PHE A 41 11.97 -1.39 1.12
C PHE A 41 13.47 -1.15 0.94
N VAL A 42 14.24 -1.11 2.03
CA VAL A 42 15.70 -0.89 1.97
C VAL A 42 16.49 -2.08 1.40
N GLN A 43 15.86 -3.25 1.25
CA GLN A 43 16.48 -4.42 0.61
C GLN A 43 16.22 -4.46 -0.90
N LEU A 44 15.33 -3.61 -1.41
CA LEU A 44 15.02 -3.57 -2.84
C LEU A 44 16.18 -2.94 -3.64
N PRO A 45 16.29 -3.27 -4.95
CA PRO A 45 17.28 -2.67 -5.82
C PRO A 45 17.24 -1.13 -5.82
N ALA A 46 18.41 -0.51 -5.85
CA ALA A 46 18.54 0.95 -5.78
C ALA A 46 17.99 1.69 -7.02
N ASP A 47 17.87 0.99 -8.15
CA ASP A 47 17.32 1.48 -9.41
C ASP A 47 15.79 1.32 -9.53
N LEU A 48 15.13 0.80 -8.50
CA LEU A 48 13.67 0.70 -8.45
C LEU A 48 13.01 2.08 -8.39
N SER A 49 12.14 2.37 -9.35
CA SER A 49 11.33 3.60 -9.35
C SER A 49 9.99 3.42 -8.65
N ILE A 50 9.66 4.31 -7.70
CA ILE A 50 8.31 4.42 -7.13
C ILE A 50 7.57 5.57 -7.81
N ILE A 51 6.46 5.25 -8.49
CA ILE A 51 5.64 6.22 -9.20
C ILE A 51 4.31 6.40 -8.45
N HIS A 52 3.96 7.64 -8.15
CA HIS A 52 2.64 7.97 -7.62
C HIS A 52 1.70 8.32 -8.77
N VAL A 53 0.72 7.47 -9.02
CA VAL A 53 -0.33 7.70 -10.01
C VAL A 53 -1.55 8.37 -9.38
N LYS A 54 -2.31 9.11 -10.18
CA LYS A 54 -3.61 9.64 -9.76
C LYS A 54 -4.58 8.47 -9.56
N GLY A 55 -5.45 8.55 -8.54
CA GLY A 55 -6.51 7.55 -8.37
C GLY A 55 -7.43 7.50 -9.60
N HIS A 56 -7.92 6.31 -9.94
CA HIS A 56 -8.81 6.05 -11.08
C HIS A 56 -8.28 6.66 -12.40
N SER A 57 -7.00 6.41 -12.68
CA SER A 57 -6.32 6.94 -13.87
C SER A 57 -6.22 5.95 -15.03
N GLY A 58 -6.92 4.80 -14.99
CA GLY A 58 -6.84 3.78 -16.05
C GLY A 58 -5.62 2.86 -15.94
N VAL A 59 -4.85 2.93 -14.85
CA VAL A 59 -3.66 2.08 -14.68
C VAL A 59 -4.12 0.71 -14.20
N GLU A 60 -4.19 -0.26 -15.12
CA GLU A 60 -4.75 -1.59 -14.94
C GLU A 60 -4.37 -2.24 -13.59
N GLY A 61 -3.08 -2.35 -13.28
CA GLY A 61 -2.63 -2.98 -12.02
C GLY A 61 -3.07 -2.23 -10.75
N ASN A 62 -3.21 -0.91 -10.81
CA ASN A 62 -3.74 -0.12 -9.71
C ASN A 62 -5.25 -0.26 -9.57
N GLU A 63 -5.97 -0.37 -10.69
CA GLU A 63 -7.41 -0.60 -10.70
C GLU A 63 -7.73 -2.00 -10.17
N LEU A 64 -7.00 -3.02 -10.63
CA LEU A 64 -7.09 -4.36 -10.06
C LEU A 64 -6.84 -4.36 -8.56
N ALA A 65 -5.81 -3.67 -8.07
CA ALA A 65 -5.56 -3.57 -6.63
C ALA A 65 -6.73 -2.90 -5.87
N ASP A 66 -7.41 -1.91 -6.46
CA ASP A 66 -8.60 -1.28 -5.88
C ASP A 66 -9.79 -2.26 -5.85
N ARG A 67 -10.03 -3.01 -6.93
CA ARG A 67 -11.07 -4.05 -6.99
C ARG A 67 -10.84 -5.15 -5.98
N MET A 68 -9.60 -5.63 -5.85
CA MET A 68 -9.23 -6.64 -4.85
C MET A 68 -9.45 -6.13 -3.42
N CYS A 69 -9.14 -4.86 -3.17
CA CYS A 69 -9.44 -4.22 -1.88
C CYS A 69 -10.95 -4.20 -1.60
N PHE A 70 -11.76 -3.82 -2.58
CA PHE A 70 -13.22 -3.82 -2.47
C PHE A 70 -13.79 -5.22 -2.18
N ILE A 71 -13.33 -6.24 -2.91
CA ILE A 71 -13.76 -7.63 -2.70
C ILE A 71 -13.41 -8.09 -1.28
N ALA A 72 -12.17 -7.88 -0.84
CA ALA A 72 -11.74 -8.25 0.51
C ALA A 72 -12.55 -7.54 1.59
N MET A 73 -12.91 -6.26 1.39
CA MET A 73 -13.78 -5.52 2.31
C MET A 73 -15.21 -6.06 2.33
N ARG A 74 -15.80 -6.33 1.16
CA ARG A 74 -17.15 -6.91 1.02
C ARG A 74 -17.24 -8.25 1.75
N ASP A 75 -16.24 -9.09 1.55
CA ASP A 75 -16.20 -10.46 2.08
C ASP A 75 -15.61 -10.51 3.50
N LYS A 76 -15.20 -9.35 4.04
CA LYS A 76 -14.62 -9.18 5.39
C LYS A 76 -13.41 -10.07 5.63
N VAL A 77 -12.57 -10.19 4.62
CA VAL A 77 -11.30 -10.92 4.68
C VAL A 77 -10.37 -10.17 5.63
N THR A 78 -9.88 -10.85 6.67
CA THR A 78 -8.96 -10.26 7.67
C THR A 78 -7.55 -10.83 7.60
N GLU A 79 -7.38 -11.99 6.98
CA GLU A 79 -6.11 -12.70 6.89
C GLU A 79 -5.49 -12.58 5.49
N PHE A 80 -4.20 -12.91 5.38
CA PHE A 80 -3.54 -12.99 4.09
C PHE A 80 -3.92 -14.31 3.40
N GLU A 81 -4.91 -14.25 2.51
CA GLU A 81 -5.40 -15.38 1.73
C GLU A 81 -5.38 -15.11 0.23
N GLU A 82 -5.27 -16.19 -0.54
CA GLU A 82 -5.33 -16.15 -1.99
C GLU A 82 -6.77 -15.93 -2.46
N TYR A 83 -6.94 -15.07 -3.46
CA TYR A 83 -8.24 -14.88 -4.09
C TYR A 83 -8.60 -16.07 -4.96
N ALA A 84 -9.63 -16.81 -4.57
CA ALA A 84 -10.09 -18.02 -5.25
C ALA A 84 -11.19 -17.76 -6.30
N GLY A 85 -11.39 -16.50 -6.71
CA GLY A 85 -12.36 -16.14 -7.75
C GLY A 85 -12.01 -16.75 -9.11
N ASN A 86 -13.02 -16.88 -9.97
CA ASN A 86 -12.87 -17.39 -11.34
C ASN A 86 -13.11 -16.31 -12.42
N GLU A 87 -13.24 -15.05 -11.99
CA GLU A 87 -13.45 -13.90 -12.83
C GLU A 87 -12.21 -13.62 -13.70
N SER A 88 -12.44 -13.24 -14.97
CA SER A 88 -11.34 -12.74 -15.81
C SER A 88 -10.88 -11.36 -15.33
N ILE A 89 -9.71 -10.91 -15.79
CA ILE A 89 -9.20 -9.55 -15.51
C ILE A 89 -10.24 -8.50 -15.93
N GLU A 90 -10.84 -8.66 -17.11
CA GLU A 90 -11.88 -7.76 -17.61
C GLU A 90 -13.13 -7.80 -16.73
N GLY A 91 -13.51 -8.99 -16.24
CA GLY A 91 -14.61 -9.15 -15.30
C GLY A 91 -14.38 -8.41 -13.99
N LEU A 92 -13.16 -8.52 -13.43
CA LEU A 92 -12.76 -7.81 -12.21
C LEU A 92 -12.76 -6.30 -12.40
N LEU A 93 -12.21 -5.81 -13.51
CA LEU A 93 -12.17 -4.38 -13.81
C LEU A 93 -13.58 -3.79 -14.01
N ALA A 94 -14.52 -4.59 -14.52
CA ALA A 94 -15.91 -4.21 -14.75
C ALA A 94 -16.79 -4.20 -13.49
N LEU A 95 -16.34 -4.76 -12.35
CA LEU A 95 -17.08 -4.67 -11.09
C LEU A 95 -17.28 -3.19 -10.73
N SER A 96 -18.51 -2.73 -10.52
CA SER A 96 -18.72 -1.37 -10.00
C SER A 96 -18.58 -1.35 -8.48
N ASN A 97 -18.09 -0.24 -7.94
CA ASN A 97 -18.04 0.00 -6.49
C ASN A 97 -19.34 0.65 -5.96
N ASP A 98 -20.40 0.70 -6.78
CA ASP A 98 -21.70 1.31 -6.46
C ASP A 98 -22.50 0.54 -5.39
#